data_AF-Q4DQN9-F1
#
_entry.id   AF-Q4DQN9-F1
#
_cell.length_a   1.000
_cell.length_b   1.000
_cell.length_c   1.000
_cell.angle_alpha   90.00
_cell.angle_beta   90.00
_cell.angle_gamma   90.00
#
_symmetry.space_group_name_H-M   'P 1'
#
loop_
_entity.id
_entity.type
_entity.pdbx_description
1 polymer ?
#
loop_
_entity_poly.entity_id
_entity_poly.type
_entity_poly.pdbx_seq_one_letter_code
_entity_poly.pdbx_strand_id
1 'polypeptide(L)'
;MGGGASLAKGMGRKKEGGAVEERKGKKSKFWHGCPDMSTVAPSENGTITPAFRISKKETCFLIVAPLLAEEVEHTLGKKEQNDVQPQPQQNTPKPVRWAFYNDSKQLTVKITVSFFCTTQGLRVINEDVKTEHTDDNCLRASVMVKPLETVVFVEGLVGDYSIRCEILQ
;
A
#
# COMPACT_ATOMS: atom_id res chain seq x y z
N MET A 1 3.37 68.64 -34.85
CA MET A 1 4.68 69.25 -34.59
C MET A 1 5.17 68.76 -33.24
N GLY A 2 6.43 68.32 -33.13
CA GLY A 2 7.02 67.67 -31.95
C GLY A 2 6.92 66.13 -32.05
N GLY A 3 7.98 65.33 -32.22
CA GLY A 3 9.41 65.57 -32.00
C GLY A 3 9.84 64.88 -30.70
N GLY A 4 10.42 63.69 -30.79
CA GLY A 4 10.88 62.93 -29.62
C GLY A 4 11.45 61.57 -30.02
N ALA A 5 12.73 61.56 -30.39
CA ALA A 5 13.50 60.35 -30.66
C ALA A 5 14.01 59.73 -29.36
N SER A 6 14.14 58.40 -29.33
CA SER A 6 15.20 57.77 -28.55
C SER A 6 15.56 56.39 -29.11
N LEU A 7 16.80 56.29 -29.59
CA LEU A 7 17.52 55.08 -30.00
C LEU A 7 18.19 54.48 -28.75
N ALA A 8 18.11 53.16 -28.58
CA ALA A 8 19.22 52.37 -28.05
C ALA A 8 19.09 50.89 -28.45
N LYS A 9 19.99 50.44 -29.34
CA LYS A 9 20.26 49.03 -29.61
C LYS A 9 21.14 48.47 -28.47
N GLY A 10 20.72 47.36 -27.87
CA GLY A 10 21.54 46.55 -26.98
C GLY A 10 21.49 45.09 -27.42
N MET A 11 22.52 44.65 -28.13
CA MET A 11 22.81 43.24 -28.45
C MET A 11 23.30 42.53 -27.19
N GLY A 12 22.89 41.28 -26.95
CA GLY A 12 23.62 40.47 -25.98
C GLY A 12 22.98 39.18 -25.46
N ARG A 13 23.35 38.07 -26.12
CA ARG A 13 23.61 36.73 -25.56
C ARG A 13 22.45 35.73 -25.33
N LYS A 14 22.50 34.72 -26.21
CA LYS A 14 22.13 33.30 -26.03
C LYS A 14 22.47 32.75 -24.63
N LYS A 15 21.58 31.90 -24.10
CA LYS A 15 21.83 30.52 -23.61
C LYS A 15 20.47 29.90 -23.23
N GLU A 16 20.03 28.90 -23.99
CA GLU A 16 20.16 27.46 -23.68
C GLU A 16 19.07 26.96 -22.73
N GLY A 17 18.21 26.09 -23.27
CA GLY A 17 17.85 24.85 -22.61
C GLY A 17 16.55 24.84 -21.81
N GLY A 18 15.64 23.97 -22.23
CA GLY A 18 14.65 23.38 -21.32
C GLY A 18 13.21 23.63 -21.70
N ALA A 19 12.77 23.11 -22.86
CA ALA A 19 11.38 22.74 -23.02
C ALA A 19 11.05 21.69 -21.95
N VAL A 20 10.38 22.11 -20.87
CA VAL A 20 9.78 21.20 -19.90
C VAL A 20 8.60 20.57 -20.61
N GLU A 21 8.87 19.41 -21.20
CA GLU A 21 7.87 18.54 -21.78
C GLU A 21 6.87 18.18 -20.67
N GLU A 22 5.67 18.74 -20.79
CA GLU A 22 4.51 18.49 -19.96
C GLU A 22 4.10 17.02 -20.16
N ARG A 23 4.80 16.10 -19.48
CA ARG A 23 4.36 14.71 -19.38
C ARG A 23 2.99 14.76 -18.73
N LYS A 24 1.95 14.48 -19.52
CA LYS A 24 0.56 14.23 -19.08
C LYS A 24 0.61 13.32 -17.84
N GLY A 25 0.61 13.94 -16.67
CA GLY A 25 0.84 13.27 -15.41
C GLY A 25 -0.29 12.28 -15.20
N LYS A 26 0.04 10.99 -15.05
CA LYS A 26 -0.90 10.03 -14.47
C LYS A 26 -1.37 10.65 -13.16
N LYS A 27 -2.64 11.06 -13.10
CA LYS A 27 -3.23 11.63 -11.89
C LYS A 27 -2.91 10.69 -10.73
N SER A 28 -2.28 11.22 -9.68
CA SER A 28 -1.99 10.44 -8.47
C SER A 28 -3.28 9.77 -8.00
N LYS A 29 -3.21 8.49 -7.65
CA LYS A 29 -4.36 7.76 -7.10
C LYS A 29 -4.75 8.27 -5.70
N PHE A 30 -3.85 9.01 -5.05
CA PHE A 30 -3.99 9.56 -3.71
C PHE A 30 -4.29 11.06 -3.78
N TRP A 31 -5.21 11.52 -2.95
CA TRP A 31 -5.64 12.91 -2.88
C TRP A 31 -4.78 13.75 -1.94
N HIS A 32 -4.31 13.17 -0.84
CA HIS A 32 -3.75 13.96 0.27
C HIS A 32 -2.30 13.63 0.60
N GLY A 33 -1.85 12.40 0.36
CA GLY A 33 -0.47 11.99 0.60
C GLY A 33 -0.02 10.85 -0.30
N CYS A 34 0.97 10.09 0.15
CA CYS A 34 1.36 8.83 -0.47
C CYS A 34 1.67 7.80 0.63
N PRO A 35 1.37 6.51 0.40
CA PRO A 35 1.70 5.47 1.36
C PRO A 35 3.21 5.32 1.50
N ASP A 36 3.65 4.95 2.70
CA ASP A 36 5.06 4.63 2.98
C ASP A 36 5.36 3.20 2.52
N MET A 37 5.73 3.08 1.25
CA MET A 37 6.04 1.78 0.64
C MET A 37 7.30 1.12 1.23
N SER A 38 8.18 1.88 1.90
CA SER A 38 9.40 1.31 2.51
C SER A 38 9.09 0.35 3.66
N THR A 39 7.93 0.50 4.30
CA THR A 39 7.47 -0.38 5.38
C THR A 39 6.76 -1.63 4.86
N VAL A 40 6.15 -1.56 3.68
CA VAL A 40 5.25 -2.61 3.18
C VAL A 40 5.95 -3.57 2.24
N ALA A 41 6.83 -3.08 1.38
CA ALA A 41 7.38 -3.89 0.31
C ALA A 41 8.83 -3.51 0.01
N PRO A 42 9.78 -4.46 0.10
CA PRO A 42 11.06 -4.30 -0.57
C PRO A 42 10.93 -4.41 -2.10
N SER A 43 9.78 -4.88 -2.62
CA SER A 43 9.57 -5.12 -4.06
C SER A 43 8.54 -4.17 -4.70
N GLU A 44 8.81 -3.77 -5.93
CA GLU A 44 7.94 -2.87 -6.73
C GLU A 44 6.60 -3.52 -7.15
N ASN A 45 6.37 -4.79 -6.79
CA ASN A 45 5.22 -5.58 -7.24
C ASN A 45 3.98 -5.48 -6.32
N GLY A 46 3.97 -4.50 -5.40
CA GLY A 46 2.83 -4.25 -4.54
C GLY A 46 1.59 -3.81 -5.32
N THR A 47 0.42 -4.35 -4.94
CA THR A 47 -0.87 -3.87 -5.42
C THR A 47 -1.49 -2.94 -4.39
N ILE A 48 -2.11 -1.85 -4.87
CA ILE A 48 -2.81 -0.88 -4.03
C ILE A 48 -4.24 -0.78 -4.52
N THR A 49 -5.19 -1.14 -3.67
CA THR A 49 -6.63 -1.14 -3.95
C THR A 49 -7.37 -0.28 -2.93
N PRO A 50 -8.43 0.44 -3.33
CA PRO A 50 -9.33 1.06 -2.36
C PRO A 50 -9.96 -0.03 -1.47
N ALA A 51 -9.69 0.00 -0.17
CA ALA A 51 -10.33 -0.88 0.80
C ALA A 51 -11.71 -0.32 1.20
N PHE A 52 -11.76 0.99 1.44
CA PHE A 52 -12.98 1.68 1.83
C PHE A 52 -12.98 3.13 1.37
N ARG A 53 -14.10 3.61 0.83
CA ARG A 53 -14.31 5.03 0.54
C ARG A 53 -15.00 5.70 1.71
N ILE A 54 -14.28 6.59 2.38
CA ILE A 54 -14.78 7.38 3.50
C ILE A 54 -15.64 8.53 2.98
N SER A 55 -15.17 9.20 1.93
CA SER A 55 -15.87 10.29 1.25
C SER A 55 -15.50 10.34 -0.23
N LYS A 56 -15.97 11.36 -0.97
CA LYS A 56 -15.58 11.55 -2.39
C LYS A 56 -14.07 11.73 -2.59
N LYS A 57 -13.34 12.17 -1.56
CA LYS A 57 -11.90 12.48 -1.62
C LYS A 57 -11.07 11.73 -0.58
N GLU A 58 -11.68 10.93 0.28
CA GLU A 58 -10.97 10.24 1.36
C GLU A 58 -11.21 8.74 1.20
N THR A 59 -10.12 8.00 1.14
CA THR A 59 -10.12 6.57 0.89
C THR A 59 -9.07 5.92 1.77
N CYS A 60 -9.45 4.85 2.45
CA CYS A 60 -8.49 3.94 3.02
C CYS A 60 -8.12 2.90 1.96
N PHE A 61 -6.83 2.71 1.72
CA PHE A 61 -6.28 1.80 0.74
C PHE A 61 -5.73 0.55 1.43
N LEU A 62 -5.96 -0.61 0.81
CA LEU A 62 -5.26 -1.85 1.12
C LEU A 62 -4.04 -1.95 0.18
N ILE A 63 -2.89 -2.22 0.78
CA ILE A 63 -1.64 -2.47 0.08
C ILE A 63 -1.29 -3.94 0.29
N VAL A 64 -1.11 -4.68 -0.79
CA VAL A 64 -0.73 -6.10 -0.75
C VAL A 64 0.56 -6.28 -1.54
N ALA A 65 1.63 -6.64 -0.85
CA ALA A 65 2.94 -6.88 -1.43
C ALA A 65 3.33 -8.35 -1.34
N PRO A 66 3.87 -8.97 -2.40
CA PRO A 66 4.46 -10.30 -2.29
C PRO A 66 5.62 -10.30 -1.29
N LEU A 67 5.67 -11.30 -0.40
CA LEU A 67 6.85 -11.54 0.44
C LEU A 67 7.97 -12.15 -0.40
N LEU A 68 9.20 -11.66 -0.22
CA LEU A 68 10.36 -12.24 -0.89
C LEU A 68 10.69 -13.60 -0.26
N ALA A 69 11.18 -14.55 -1.06
CA ALA A 69 11.45 -15.92 -0.62
C ALA A 69 12.33 -15.99 0.65
N GLU A 70 13.25 -15.04 0.82
CA GLU A 70 14.11 -14.92 2.02
C GLU A 70 13.30 -14.63 3.30
N GLU A 71 12.19 -13.90 3.19
CA GLU A 71 11.28 -13.63 4.33
C GLU A 71 10.33 -14.81 4.59
N VAL A 72 10.14 -15.69 3.60
CA VAL A 72 9.18 -16.80 3.67
C VAL A 72 9.68 -17.93 4.56
N GLU A 73 11.00 -18.16 4.63
CA GLU A 73 11.56 -19.20 5.50
C GLU A 73 11.24 -18.96 6.99
N HIS A 74 11.12 -17.69 7.39
CA HIS A 74 10.71 -17.30 8.73
C HIS A 74 9.20 -17.39 8.98
N THR A 75 8.35 -17.45 7.94
CA THR A 75 6.87 -17.51 8.09
C THR A 75 6.31 -18.92 7.99
N LEU A 76 6.88 -19.78 7.14
CA LEU A 76 6.28 -21.08 6.82
C LEU A 76 6.90 -22.30 7.49
N GLY A 77 7.98 -22.13 8.27
CA GLY A 77 8.69 -23.24 8.87
C GLY A 77 9.40 -24.09 7.81
N LYS A 78 10.58 -24.62 8.15
CA LYS A 78 11.40 -25.43 7.23
C LYS A 78 10.59 -26.64 6.73
N LYS A 79 10.08 -26.58 5.50
CA LYS A 79 9.62 -27.78 4.81
C LYS A 79 10.85 -28.62 4.50
N GLU A 80 10.90 -29.77 5.16
CA GLU A 80 11.88 -30.83 4.97
C GLU A 80 11.99 -31.19 3.49
N GLN A 81 13.24 -31.15 3.02
CA GLN A 81 13.67 -31.37 1.65
C GLN A 81 13.32 -32.80 1.22
N ASN A 82 12.27 -32.96 0.41
CA ASN A 82 12.04 -34.16 -0.38
C ASN A 82 12.25 -33.84 -1.87
N ASP A 83 13.24 -34.53 -2.42
CA ASP A 83 13.73 -34.50 -3.79
C ASP A 83 12.67 -35.09 -4.73
N VAL A 84 11.77 -34.26 -5.28
CA VAL A 84 10.83 -34.68 -6.34
C VAL A 84 10.64 -33.56 -7.36
N GLN A 85 10.85 -33.92 -8.62
CA GLN A 85 10.74 -33.18 -9.89
C GLN A 85 9.81 -31.95 -9.95
N PRO A 86 10.14 -30.94 -10.80
CA PRO A 86 9.30 -29.75 -10.99
C PRO A 86 8.01 -30.12 -11.72
N GLN A 87 6.90 -30.24 -10.99
CA GLN A 87 5.56 -30.22 -11.59
C GLN A 87 5.16 -28.78 -11.95
N PRO A 88 4.42 -28.57 -13.05
CA PRO A 88 3.99 -27.25 -13.50
C PRO A 88 3.18 -26.56 -12.40
N GLN A 89 3.56 -25.31 -12.12
CA GLN A 89 3.10 -24.45 -11.02
C GLN A 89 1.57 -24.47 -10.85
N GLN A 90 1.06 -25.39 -10.03
CA GLN A 90 -0.30 -25.28 -9.49
C GLN A 90 -0.33 -24.05 -8.58
N ASN A 91 -1.38 -23.22 -8.75
CA ASN A 91 -1.60 -21.93 -8.09
C ASN A 91 -1.57 -22.04 -6.55
N THR A 92 -0.39 -22.18 -5.98
CA THR A 92 -0.19 -22.11 -4.55
C THR A 92 -0.33 -20.64 -4.14
N PRO A 93 -1.15 -20.33 -3.11
CA PRO A 93 -1.24 -18.97 -2.61
C PRO A 93 0.16 -18.53 -2.21
N LYS A 94 0.62 -17.41 -2.77
CA LYS A 94 1.93 -16.83 -2.43
C LYS A 94 1.78 -16.07 -1.12
N PRO A 95 2.78 -16.15 -0.21
CA PRO A 95 2.77 -15.34 0.99
C PRO A 95 2.87 -13.86 0.63
N VAL A 96 2.07 -13.03 1.30
CA VAL A 96 1.95 -11.60 1.05
C VAL A 96 2.04 -10.82 2.37
N ARG A 97 2.54 -9.59 2.32
CA ARG A 97 2.44 -8.60 3.39
C ARG A 97 1.31 -7.63 3.08
N TRP A 98 0.48 -7.39 4.08
CA TRP A 98 -0.64 -6.46 4.00
C TRP A 98 -0.36 -5.22 4.84
N ALA A 99 -0.76 -4.07 4.32
CA ALA A 99 -0.78 -2.82 5.04
C ALA A 99 -2.01 -2.00 4.65
N PHE A 100 -2.40 -1.07 5.52
CA PHE A 100 -3.44 -0.09 5.24
C PHE A 100 -2.85 1.31 5.20
N TYR A 101 -3.29 2.11 4.25
CA TYR A 101 -2.97 3.54 4.19
C TYR A 101 -4.25 4.36 4.26
N ASN A 102 -4.32 5.30 5.19
CA ASN A 102 -5.46 6.19 5.34
C ASN A 102 -5.17 7.55 4.68
N ASP A 103 -5.75 7.76 3.50
CA ASP A 103 -5.59 9.03 2.77
C ASP A 103 -6.52 10.14 3.27
N SER A 104 -7.18 10.00 4.43
CA SER A 104 -7.88 11.12 5.09
C SER A 104 -6.88 12.04 5.79
N LYS A 105 -7.24 13.32 5.90
CA LYS A 105 -6.48 14.32 6.69
C LYS A 105 -6.98 14.47 8.13
N GLN A 106 -8.15 13.93 8.45
CA GLN A 106 -8.84 14.26 9.70
C GLN A 106 -9.42 13.03 10.39
N LEU A 107 -9.76 11.99 9.63
CA LEU A 107 -10.51 10.86 10.14
C LEU A 107 -9.56 9.72 10.47
N THR A 108 -9.66 9.19 11.68
CA THR A 108 -9.00 7.93 12.03
C THR A 108 -9.94 6.79 11.68
N VAL A 109 -9.43 5.75 11.02
CA VAL A 109 -10.24 4.57 10.68
C VAL A 109 -9.82 3.38 11.52
N LYS A 110 -10.80 2.63 12.02
CA LYS A 110 -10.60 1.32 12.59
C LYS A 110 -10.91 0.29 11.51
N ILE A 111 -9.89 -0.48 11.12
CA ILE A 111 -10.03 -1.57 10.18
C ILE A 111 -10.16 -2.87 10.97
N THR A 112 -11.12 -3.72 10.60
CA THR A 112 -11.30 -5.05 11.17
C THR A 112 -11.35 -6.05 10.03
N VAL A 113 -10.43 -7.01 10.02
CA VAL A 113 -10.37 -8.09 9.03
C VAL A 113 -10.70 -9.40 9.71
N SER A 114 -11.67 -10.14 9.18
CA SER A 114 -11.98 -11.51 9.62
C SER A 114 -11.49 -12.49 8.57
N PHE A 115 -10.60 -13.40 8.94
CA PHE A 115 -10.04 -14.46 8.10
C PHE A 115 -10.81 -15.76 8.37
N PHE A 116 -11.49 -16.29 7.34
CA PHE A 116 -12.49 -17.37 7.48
C PHE A 116 -11.93 -18.78 7.33
N CYS A 117 -10.69 -18.91 6.90
CA CYS A 117 -10.03 -20.19 6.62
C CYS A 117 -8.83 -20.39 7.53
N THR A 118 -8.10 -21.49 7.35
CA THR A 118 -6.86 -21.79 8.08
C THR A 118 -5.95 -20.56 8.13
N THR A 119 -5.60 -20.13 9.34
CA THR A 119 -4.64 -19.05 9.60
C THR A 119 -3.21 -19.59 9.61
N GLN A 120 -2.99 -20.82 9.16
CA GLN A 120 -1.67 -21.42 9.09
C GLN A 120 -0.78 -20.60 8.15
N GLY A 121 0.32 -20.11 8.71
CA GLY A 121 1.27 -19.25 8.00
C GLY A 121 0.87 -17.77 7.95
N LEU A 122 -0.29 -17.38 8.49
CA LEU A 122 -0.67 -15.98 8.66
C LEU A 122 -0.18 -15.48 10.02
N ARG A 123 0.51 -14.35 10.05
CA ARG A 123 0.97 -13.70 11.28
C ARG A 123 0.65 -12.22 11.28
N VAL A 124 0.37 -11.69 12.46
CA VAL A 124 0.31 -10.25 12.69
C VAL A 124 1.73 -9.73 12.83
N ILE A 125 2.01 -8.60 12.19
CA ILE A 125 3.36 -7.99 12.13
C ILE A 125 3.47 -6.66 12.87
N ASN A 126 2.36 -6.18 13.40
CA ASN A 126 2.28 -4.91 14.10
C ASN A 126 1.69 -5.11 15.49
N GLU A 127 2.35 -4.57 16.49
CA GLU A 127 1.94 -4.66 17.90
C GLU A 127 0.61 -3.96 18.19
N ASP A 128 0.23 -2.96 17.40
CA ASP A 128 -1.04 -2.24 17.53
C ASP A 128 -2.24 -3.03 16.98
N VAL A 129 -2.00 -4.14 16.29
CA VAL A 129 -3.06 -4.99 15.75
C VAL A 129 -3.59 -5.90 16.85
N LYS A 130 -4.84 -5.68 17.22
CA LYS A 130 -5.56 -6.53 18.17
C LYS A 130 -6.12 -7.75 17.47
N THR A 131 -5.83 -8.93 18.00
CA THR A 131 -6.37 -10.20 17.49
C THR A 131 -7.33 -10.83 18.47
N GLU A 132 -8.32 -11.53 17.92
CA GLU A 132 -9.22 -12.38 18.67
C GLU A 132 -9.65 -13.56 17.80
N HIS A 133 -9.82 -14.72 18.41
CA HIS A 133 -10.47 -15.86 17.75
C HIS A 133 -11.97 -15.79 18.01
N THR A 134 -12.75 -15.92 16.95
CA THR A 134 -14.21 -16.04 17.04
C THR A 134 -14.62 -17.48 17.34
N ASP A 135 -15.87 -17.68 17.77
CA ASP A 135 -16.43 -19.01 18.07
C ASP A 135 -16.35 -19.97 16.86
N ASP A 136 -16.33 -19.43 15.64
CA ASP A 136 -16.21 -20.17 14.38
C ASP A 136 -14.76 -20.47 13.99
N ASN A 137 -13.80 -20.39 14.92
CA ASN A 137 -12.35 -20.50 14.67
C ASN A 137 -11.78 -19.51 13.64
N CYS A 138 -12.51 -18.46 13.28
CA CYS A 138 -12.00 -17.40 12.42
C CYS A 138 -11.10 -16.46 13.22
N LEU A 139 -9.98 -16.03 12.63
CA LEU A 139 -9.12 -15.00 13.21
C LEU A 139 -9.67 -13.63 12.82
N ARG A 140 -9.98 -12.80 13.82
CA ARG A 140 -10.35 -11.41 13.62
C ARG A 140 -9.21 -10.52 14.10
N ALA A 141 -8.67 -9.71 13.21
CA ALA A 141 -7.59 -8.77 13.48
C ALA A 141 -8.09 -7.34 13.25
N SER A 142 -7.77 -6.41 14.14
CA SER A 142 -8.21 -5.02 14.04
C SER A 142 -7.09 -4.04 14.33
N VAL A 143 -7.08 -2.91 13.62
CA VAL A 143 -6.04 -1.89 13.74
C VAL A 143 -6.62 -0.50 13.54
N MET A 144 -6.04 0.48 14.24
CA MET A 144 -6.32 1.89 14.01
C MET A 144 -5.34 2.45 12.99
N VAL A 145 -5.84 3.21 12.02
CA VAL A 145 -5.01 3.88 11.00
C VAL A 145 -5.31 5.36 11.04
N LYS A 146 -4.36 6.16 11.53
CA LYS A 146 -4.50 7.62 11.66
C LYS A 146 -4.44 8.31 10.29
N PRO A 147 -4.87 9.58 10.21
CA PRO A 147 -4.74 10.37 9.00
C PRO A 147 -3.32 10.33 8.40
N LEU A 148 -3.23 10.08 7.10
CA LEU A 148 -1.99 10.01 6.30
C LEU A 148 -0.97 8.96 6.79
N GLU A 149 -1.41 7.99 7.59
CA GLU A 149 -0.55 6.94 8.14
C GLU A 149 -0.61 5.67 7.28
N THR A 150 0.53 4.98 7.17
CA THR A 150 0.62 3.62 6.62
C THR A 150 0.92 2.66 7.75
N VAL A 151 0.08 1.63 7.90
CA VAL A 151 0.15 0.68 9.01
C VAL A 151 0.23 -0.73 8.45
N VAL A 152 1.37 -1.38 8.66
CA VAL A 152 1.53 -2.81 8.39
C VAL A 152 0.59 -3.63 9.28
N PHE A 153 0.00 -4.69 8.74
CA PHE A 153 -1.14 -5.37 9.37
C PHE A 153 -0.86 -6.85 9.63
N VAL A 154 -0.81 -7.65 8.56
CA VAL A 154 -0.51 -9.08 8.62
C VAL A 154 0.46 -9.45 7.51
N GLU A 155 1.08 -10.61 7.63
CA GLU A 155 1.76 -11.24 6.51
C GLU A 155 1.61 -12.75 6.52
N GLY A 156 1.79 -13.35 5.34
CA GLY A 156 1.70 -14.79 5.16
C GLY A 156 0.68 -15.21 4.12
N LEU A 157 0.14 -16.43 4.28
CA LEU A 157 -0.86 -17.00 3.39
C LEU A 157 -2.25 -16.48 3.76
N VAL A 158 -2.78 -15.57 2.94
CA VAL A 158 -4.14 -15.05 3.13
C VAL A 158 -5.11 -15.85 2.26
N GLY A 159 -6.05 -16.54 2.90
CA GLY A 159 -7.18 -17.21 2.26
C GLY A 159 -8.40 -16.28 2.13
N ASP A 160 -9.59 -16.80 2.40
CA ASP A 160 -10.83 -16.01 2.38
C ASP A 160 -10.90 -15.05 3.58
N TYR A 161 -11.37 -13.84 3.32
CA TYR A 161 -11.47 -12.77 4.31
C TYR A 161 -12.65 -11.84 4.07
N SER A 162 -13.01 -11.08 5.11
CA SER A 162 -13.87 -9.90 4.99
C SER A 162 -13.21 -8.71 5.68
N ILE A 163 -13.40 -7.52 5.12
CA ILE A 163 -12.90 -6.27 5.69
C ILE A 163 -14.09 -5.41 6.11
N ARG A 164 -14.05 -4.91 7.34
CA ARG A 164 -14.95 -3.88 7.86
C ARG A 164 -14.15 -2.65 8.26
N CYS A 165 -14.76 -1.49 8.09
CA CYS A 165 -14.17 -0.19 8.41
C CYS A 165 -15.16 0.60 9.27
N GLU A 166 -14.68 1.17 10.36
CA GLU A 166 -15.41 2.09 11.23
C GLU A 166 -14.65 3.42 11.27
N ILE A 167 -15.35 4.54 11.05
CA ILE A 167 -14.76 5.88 11.15
C ILE A 167 -14.89 6.34 12.59
N LEU A 168 -13.78 6.74 13.21
CA LEU A 168 -13.78 7.38 14.52
C LEU A 168 -13.72 8.91 14.33
N GLN A 169 -14.66 9.61 14.97
CA GLN A 169 -14.72 11.07 15.05
C GLN A 169 -14.04 11.56 16.32
#